data_AF-A0A3D1LDL7-F1
#
_entry.id   AF-A0A3D1LDL7-F1
#
_cell.length_a   1.000
_cell.length_b   1.000
_cell.length_c   1.000
_cell.angle_alpha   90.00
_cell.angle_beta   90.00
_cell.angle_gamma   90.00
#
_symmetry.space_group_name_H-M   'P 1'
#
loop_
_entity.id
_entity.type
_entity.pdbx_description
1 polymer ?
#
loop_
_entity_poly.entity_id
_entity_poly.type
_entity_poly.pdbx_seq_one_letter_code
_entity_poly.pdbx_strand_id
1 'polypeptide(L)'
;MEDRISGRQVGAWGFCAMSVPAVLTCAGLGWGWVLLGCAAVACYLYVSGTLTNGAVDLLALTQEAFGKTLGRAVLALGGAFCLLAAAQTADRASMAFPDQTKALAAPAVILLAVLSNRKGAQQAARACGALFLLLAGLYAVIVLASLKNAEVRWMAPWGGARQTVRVIPAMLSLASLRYLPDRQGRTKGGWLGALTLLPAVLAAVTAGCLSPRLTQQLELPFYTVSQSLSVLDVMERLEPLVSAALLMGFFALESLLFASARAQLERVVPEIFRTPWGSWALGALTFGLHFVTGSIGENAWALGAAVCWGILPLLTQLIVAIK
;
A
#
# COMPACT_ATOMS: atom_id res chain seq x y z
N MET A 1 -30.15 4.62 3.43
CA MET A 1 -29.15 3.55 3.18
C MET A 1 -27.90 3.93 3.94
N GLU A 2 -27.52 3.17 4.96
CA GLU A 2 -26.31 3.48 5.73
C GLU A 2 -25.07 3.37 4.82
N ASP A 3 -24.29 4.45 4.74
CA ASP A 3 -23.12 4.61 3.85
C ASP A 3 -21.90 3.79 4.34
N ARG A 4 -22.04 2.47 4.49
CA ARG A 4 -20.96 1.59 4.97
C ARG A 4 -20.05 1.11 3.84
N ILE A 5 -18.79 0.81 4.16
CA ILE A 5 -17.80 0.32 3.19
C ILE A 5 -17.99 -1.19 3.02
N SER A 6 -18.29 -1.64 1.80
CA SER A 6 -18.47 -3.07 1.51
C SER A 6 -17.13 -3.81 1.43
N GLY A 7 -17.10 -5.09 1.81
CA GLY A 7 -15.91 -5.93 1.68
C GLY A 7 -15.32 -6.02 0.26
N ARG A 8 -16.14 -5.80 -0.79
CA ARG A 8 -15.66 -5.70 -2.19
C ARG A 8 -14.88 -4.41 -2.43
N GLN A 9 -15.37 -3.28 -1.95
CA GLN A 9 -14.67 -1.99 -2.07
C GLN A 9 -13.34 -2.00 -1.31
N VAL A 10 -13.29 -2.65 -0.16
CA VAL A 10 -12.04 -2.83 0.59
C VAL A 10 -11.04 -3.68 -0.20
N GLY A 11 -11.48 -4.78 -0.80
CA GLY A 11 -10.60 -5.61 -1.63
C GLY A 11 -10.06 -4.84 -2.84
N ALA A 12 -10.90 -4.05 -3.49
CA ALA A 12 -10.50 -3.16 -4.59
C ALA A 12 -9.51 -2.08 -4.13
N TRP A 13 -9.77 -1.44 -2.98
CA TRP A 13 -8.87 -0.46 -2.39
C TRP A 13 -7.52 -1.06 -2.03
N GLY A 14 -7.54 -2.24 -1.39
CA GLY A 14 -6.33 -3.00 -1.12
C GLY A 14 -5.54 -3.30 -2.39
N PHE A 15 -6.19 -3.72 -3.46
CA PHE A 15 -5.53 -4.02 -4.73
C PHE A 15 -4.84 -2.81 -5.31
N CYS A 16 -5.55 -1.68 -5.38
CA CYS A 16 -4.99 -0.45 -5.87
C CYS A 16 -3.83 0.03 -5.00
N ALA A 17 -3.96 -0.03 -3.68
CA ALA A 17 -2.91 0.36 -2.74
C ALA A 17 -1.67 -0.55 -2.81
N MET A 18 -1.86 -1.87 -2.99
CA MET A 18 -0.80 -2.87 -3.11
C MET A 18 0.04 -2.70 -4.37
N SER A 19 -0.54 -2.17 -5.44
CA SER A 19 0.17 -1.99 -6.71
C SER A 19 1.46 -1.17 -6.56
N VAL A 20 1.47 -0.18 -5.67
CA VAL A 20 2.63 0.68 -5.41
C VAL A 20 3.80 -0.10 -4.78
N PRO A 21 3.70 -0.73 -3.60
CA PRO A 21 4.79 -1.53 -3.04
C PRO A 21 5.14 -2.73 -3.92
N ALA A 22 4.20 -3.26 -4.72
CA ALA A 22 4.49 -4.31 -5.69
C ALA A 22 5.44 -3.82 -6.79
N VAL A 23 5.18 -2.65 -7.36
CA VAL A 23 5.99 -2.08 -8.43
C VAL A 23 7.28 -1.44 -7.93
N LEU A 24 7.23 -0.66 -6.85
CA LEU A 24 8.40 0.10 -6.37
C LEU A 24 9.39 -0.75 -5.58
N THR A 25 8.91 -1.76 -4.86
CA THR A 25 9.77 -2.55 -3.95
C THR A 25 9.94 -3.97 -4.43
N CYS A 26 8.86 -4.65 -4.82
CA CYS A 26 8.94 -6.07 -5.14
C CYS A 26 9.53 -6.33 -6.53
N ALA A 27 9.27 -5.44 -7.50
CA ALA A 27 9.68 -5.65 -8.89
C ALA A 27 11.21 -5.67 -9.09
N GLY A 28 12.01 -5.17 -8.15
CA GLY A 28 13.49 -5.25 -8.19
C GLY A 28 14.10 -6.44 -7.46
N LEU A 29 13.28 -7.34 -6.92
CA LEU A 29 13.72 -8.45 -6.08
C LEU A 29 13.49 -9.80 -6.78
N GLY A 30 14.10 -10.86 -6.24
CA GLY A 30 13.86 -12.22 -6.72
C GLY A 30 12.43 -12.66 -6.43
N TRP A 31 11.71 -13.10 -7.46
CA TRP A 31 10.28 -13.43 -7.36
C TRP A 31 9.97 -14.50 -6.30
N GLY A 32 10.88 -15.46 -6.05
CA GLY A 32 10.70 -16.49 -5.02
C GLY A 32 10.67 -15.91 -3.60
N TRP A 33 11.52 -14.93 -3.32
CA TRP A 33 11.56 -14.24 -2.02
C TRP A 33 10.41 -13.23 -1.87
N VAL A 34 9.99 -12.61 -2.97
CA VAL A 34 8.76 -11.80 -3.01
C VAL A 34 7.55 -12.65 -2.69
N LEU A 35 7.41 -13.82 -3.32
CA LEU A 35 6.31 -14.73 -3.07
C LEU A 35 6.28 -15.18 -1.60
N LEU A 36 7.43 -15.52 -1.02
CA LEU A 36 7.54 -15.90 0.39
C LEU A 36 7.16 -14.74 1.33
N GLY A 37 7.64 -13.52 1.07
CA GLY A 37 7.31 -12.34 1.86
C GLY A 37 5.83 -11.97 1.77
N CYS A 38 5.26 -11.97 0.57
CA CYS A 38 3.84 -11.71 0.36
C CYS A 38 2.97 -12.82 0.95
N ALA A 39 3.39 -14.10 0.89
CA ALA A 39 2.71 -15.22 1.53
C ALA A 39 2.70 -15.07 3.06
N ALA A 40 3.81 -14.64 3.67
CA ALA A 40 3.87 -14.35 5.11
C ALA A 40 2.89 -13.23 5.49
N VAL A 41 2.83 -12.14 4.73
CA VAL A 41 1.88 -11.04 4.97
C VAL A 41 0.43 -11.48 4.73
N ALA A 42 0.16 -12.27 3.69
CA ALA A 42 -1.17 -12.81 3.43
C ALA A 42 -1.62 -13.78 4.55
N CYS A 43 -0.72 -14.61 5.06
CA CYS A 43 -0.96 -15.48 6.21
C CYS A 43 -1.27 -14.64 7.46
N TYR A 44 -0.47 -13.61 7.74
CA TYR A 44 -0.75 -12.65 8.80
C TYR A 44 -2.15 -12.03 8.67
N LEU A 45 -2.50 -11.54 7.47
CA LEU A 45 -3.82 -10.95 7.22
C LEU A 45 -4.97 -11.96 7.31
N TYR A 46 -4.69 -13.23 7.02
CA TYR A 46 -5.65 -14.32 7.17
C TYR A 46 -5.88 -14.68 8.65
N VAL A 47 -4.81 -15.00 9.39
CA VAL A 47 -4.85 -15.40 10.81
C VAL A 47 -5.45 -14.29 11.66
N SER A 48 -5.01 -13.06 11.44
CA SER A 48 -5.54 -11.94 12.21
C SER A 48 -6.97 -11.55 11.77
N GLY A 49 -7.46 -12.04 10.63
CA GLY A 49 -8.87 -11.95 10.25
C GLY A 49 -9.73 -13.09 10.81
N THR A 50 -9.14 -14.26 11.09
CA THR A 50 -9.83 -15.36 11.78
C THR A 50 -9.94 -15.09 13.28
N LEU A 51 -8.90 -14.53 13.90
CA LEU A 51 -8.86 -14.26 15.36
C LEU A 51 -9.98 -13.32 15.81
N THR A 52 -10.43 -12.41 14.95
CA THR A 52 -11.50 -11.47 15.31
C THR A 52 -12.89 -11.98 14.93
N ASN A 53 -13.07 -13.21 14.44
CA ASN A 53 -14.33 -13.68 13.82
C ASN A 53 -14.86 -12.71 12.73
N GLY A 54 -13.95 -11.95 12.10
CA GLY A 54 -14.32 -10.90 11.17
C GLY A 54 -14.85 -9.62 11.83
N ALA A 55 -14.73 -9.44 13.16
CA ALA A 55 -14.92 -8.15 13.82
C ALA A 55 -13.88 -7.17 13.28
N VAL A 56 -14.41 -6.13 12.64
CA VAL A 56 -13.67 -5.30 11.70
C VAL A 56 -13.06 -4.06 12.36
N ASP A 57 -13.50 -3.73 13.57
CA ASP A 57 -13.12 -2.47 14.22
C ASP A 57 -11.91 -2.63 15.14
N LEU A 58 -10.71 -2.63 14.55
CA LEU A 58 -9.46 -2.65 15.31
C LEU A 58 -9.33 -1.42 16.24
N LEU A 59 -10.04 -0.33 15.95
CA LEU A 59 -10.03 0.90 16.77
C LEU A 59 -10.76 0.69 18.11
N ALA A 60 -11.85 -0.08 18.11
CA ALA A 60 -12.54 -0.44 19.34
C ALA A 60 -11.74 -1.50 20.12
N LEU A 61 -11.24 -2.53 19.43
CA LEU A 61 -10.47 -3.62 20.04
C LEU A 61 -9.19 -3.12 20.73
N THR A 62 -8.50 -2.13 20.16
CA THR A 62 -7.30 -1.52 20.77
C THR A 62 -7.61 -0.85 22.11
N GLN A 63 -8.76 -0.19 22.24
CA GLN A 63 -9.18 0.44 23.49
C GLN A 63 -9.66 -0.60 24.52
N GLU A 64 -10.28 -1.69 24.07
CA GLU A 64 -10.71 -2.79 24.92
C GLU A 64 -9.55 -3.64 25.45
N ALA A 65 -8.54 -3.89 24.60
CA ALA A 65 -7.35 -4.65 24.96
C ALA A 65 -6.53 -3.94 26.04
N PHE A 66 -6.19 -2.67 25.78
CA PHE A 66 -5.21 -1.90 26.54
C PHE A 66 -5.82 -0.86 27.50
N GLY A 67 -7.14 -0.72 27.51
CA GLY A 67 -7.82 0.33 28.24
C GLY A 67 -7.72 1.70 27.55
N LYS A 68 -8.41 2.70 28.13
CA LYS A 68 -8.61 4.01 27.50
C LYS A 68 -7.31 4.79 27.25
N THR A 69 -6.40 4.82 28.22
CA THR A 69 -5.18 5.64 28.14
C THR A 69 -4.12 5.00 27.25
N LEU A 70 -3.78 3.74 27.50
CA LEU A 70 -2.75 3.03 26.73
C LEU A 70 -3.24 2.68 25.32
N GLY A 71 -4.53 2.34 25.15
CA GLY A 71 -5.14 2.17 23.83
C GLY A 71 -5.11 3.45 22.99
N ARG A 72 -5.31 4.63 23.59
CA ARG A 72 -5.13 5.92 22.89
C ARG A 72 -3.68 6.16 22.50
N ALA A 73 -2.71 5.84 23.35
CA ALA A 73 -1.29 5.98 23.02
C ALA A 73 -0.90 5.05 21.85
N VAL A 74 -1.37 3.80 21.87
CA VAL A 74 -1.21 2.82 20.78
C VAL A 74 -1.80 3.34 19.46
N LEU A 75 -3.03 3.87 19.50
CA LEU A 75 -3.68 4.46 18.32
C LEU A 75 -2.97 5.73 17.83
N ALA A 76 -2.47 6.58 18.74
CA ALA A 76 -1.69 7.75 18.37
C ALA A 76 -0.40 7.36 17.64
N LEU A 77 0.29 6.34 18.14
CA LEU A 77 1.51 5.80 17.54
C LEU A 77 1.23 5.18 16.16
N GLY A 78 0.19 4.35 16.04
CA GLY A 78 -0.21 3.76 14.76
C GLY A 78 -0.67 4.82 13.74
N GLY A 79 -1.42 5.83 14.19
CA GLY A 79 -1.86 6.96 13.37
C GLY A 79 -0.69 7.82 12.88
N ALA A 80 0.25 8.16 13.77
CA ALA A 80 1.46 8.90 13.42
C ALA A 80 2.33 8.12 12.43
N PHE A 81 2.47 6.80 12.61
CA PHE A 81 3.21 5.95 11.68
C PHE A 81 2.52 5.87 10.31
N CYS A 82 1.18 5.81 10.25
CA CYS A 82 0.45 5.89 8.98
C CYS A 82 0.67 7.23 8.26
N LEU A 83 0.77 8.36 8.98
CA LEU A 83 1.12 9.65 8.37
C LEU A 83 2.56 9.70 7.89
N LEU A 84 3.48 9.10 8.64
CA LEU A 84 4.86 8.98 8.21
C LEU A 84 4.99 8.12 6.94
N ALA A 85 4.18 7.06 6.85
CA ALA A 85 4.07 6.24 5.64
C ALA A 85 3.48 7.03 4.47
N ALA A 86 2.44 7.81 4.71
CA ALA A 86 1.83 8.70 3.71
C ALA A 86 2.88 9.69 3.17
N ALA A 87 3.68 10.26 4.07
CA ALA A 87 4.77 11.17 3.70
C ALA A 87 5.85 10.49 2.83
N GLN A 88 6.20 9.23 3.11
CA GLN A 88 7.12 8.46 2.27
C GLN A 88 6.50 8.08 0.92
N THR A 89 5.21 7.77 0.88
CA THR A 89 4.52 7.44 -0.37
C THR A 89 4.39 8.68 -1.26
N ALA A 90 4.14 9.85 -0.67
CA ALA A 90 4.16 11.13 -1.37
C ALA A 90 5.55 11.46 -1.95
N ASP A 91 6.64 11.21 -1.19
CA ASP A 91 8.02 11.37 -1.68
C ASP A 91 8.28 10.57 -2.94
N ARG A 92 7.90 9.29 -2.88
CA ARG A 92 8.06 8.35 -3.98
C ARG A 92 7.09 8.60 -5.13
N ALA A 93 6.04 9.41 -4.96
CA ALA A 93 5.12 9.73 -6.06
C ALA A 93 5.81 10.47 -7.21
N SER A 94 6.90 11.19 -6.92
CA SER A 94 7.73 11.84 -7.94
C SER A 94 8.32 10.84 -8.95
N MET A 95 8.51 9.58 -8.56
CA MET A 95 8.97 8.49 -9.41
C MET A 95 8.01 8.15 -10.55
N ALA A 96 6.73 8.52 -10.44
CA ALA A 96 5.74 8.27 -11.47
C ALA A 96 5.85 9.25 -12.66
N PHE A 97 6.65 10.32 -12.55
CA PHE A 97 6.70 11.39 -13.55
C PHE A 97 8.15 11.69 -14.00
N PRO A 98 8.48 11.62 -15.31
CA PRO A 98 9.86 11.77 -15.78
C PRO A 98 10.41 13.22 -15.80
N ASP A 99 9.57 14.27 -15.77
CA ASP A 99 9.97 15.65 -16.13
C ASP A 99 9.83 16.72 -15.01
N GLN A 100 9.41 17.94 -15.40
CA GLN A 100 9.27 19.18 -14.62
C GLN A 100 8.14 19.14 -13.58
N THR A 101 7.24 18.15 -13.66
CA THR A 101 6.10 17.96 -12.75
C THR A 101 6.44 17.15 -11.50
N LYS A 102 7.69 16.68 -11.34
CA LYS A 102 8.15 15.95 -10.13
C LYS A 102 7.87 16.71 -8.84
N ALA A 103 8.10 18.03 -8.85
CA ALA A 103 7.84 18.90 -7.71
C ALA A 103 6.35 18.96 -7.33
N LEU A 104 5.44 18.68 -8.28
CA LEU A 104 4.00 18.69 -8.06
C LEU A 104 3.44 17.32 -7.69
N ALA A 105 4.20 16.23 -7.86
CA ALA A 105 3.71 14.87 -7.65
C ALA A 105 3.30 14.62 -6.18
N ALA A 106 4.21 14.93 -5.25
CA ALA A 106 3.94 14.81 -3.81
C ALA A 106 2.73 15.65 -3.36
N PRO A 107 2.67 16.98 -3.61
CA PRO A 107 1.52 17.78 -3.20
C PRO A 107 0.23 17.38 -3.91
N ALA A 108 0.28 16.91 -5.16
CA ALA A 108 -0.92 16.44 -5.87
C ALA A 108 -1.51 15.18 -5.24
N VAL A 109 -0.68 14.17 -4.93
CA VAL A 109 -1.14 12.92 -4.32
C VAL A 109 -1.68 13.18 -2.90
N ILE A 110 -1.00 14.02 -2.11
CA ILE A 110 -1.49 14.45 -0.79
C ILE A 110 -2.82 15.19 -0.93
N LEU A 111 -2.95 16.14 -1.86
CA LEU A 111 -4.17 16.91 -2.06
C LEU A 111 -5.34 16.00 -2.47
N LEU A 112 -5.10 15.02 -3.35
CA LEU A 112 -6.11 14.02 -3.75
C LEU A 112 -6.52 13.14 -2.57
N ALA A 113 -5.57 12.73 -1.72
CA ALA A 113 -5.87 11.95 -0.50
C ALA A 113 -6.68 12.77 0.51
N VAL A 114 -6.34 14.06 0.71
CA VAL A 114 -7.11 14.98 1.54
C VAL A 114 -8.52 15.15 0.98
N LEU A 115 -8.65 15.45 -0.32
CA LEU A 115 -9.94 15.65 -1.02
C LEU A 115 -10.85 14.43 -0.90
N SER A 116 -10.32 13.25 -1.19
CA SER A 116 -11.08 11.98 -1.16
C SER A 116 -11.47 11.54 0.25
N ASN A 117 -10.81 12.04 1.30
CA ASN A 117 -11.10 11.70 2.68
C ASN A 117 -11.80 12.83 3.48
N ARG A 118 -12.08 14.00 2.89
CA ARG A 118 -12.67 15.15 3.63
C ARG A 118 -13.94 14.77 4.39
N LYS A 119 -14.82 14.03 3.72
CA LYS A 119 -16.11 13.57 4.26
C LYS A 119 -16.09 12.13 4.78
N GLY A 120 -14.90 11.54 4.95
CA GLY A 120 -14.72 10.16 5.39
C GLY A 120 -14.24 9.22 4.28
N ALA A 121 -13.91 7.98 4.67
CA ALA A 121 -13.22 6.99 3.83
C ALA A 121 -14.08 6.41 2.68
N GLN A 122 -15.40 6.60 2.71
CA GLN A 122 -16.33 6.01 1.73
C GLN A 122 -16.12 6.54 0.31
N GLN A 123 -15.76 7.82 0.14
CA GLN A 123 -15.51 8.40 -1.17
C GLN A 123 -14.25 7.81 -1.80
N ALA A 124 -13.16 7.70 -1.04
CA ALA A 124 -11.94 7.03 -1.46
C ALA A 124 -12.20 5.55 -1.82
N ALA A 125 -12.99 4.83 -1.01
CA ALA A 125 -13.35 3.43 -1.28
C ALA A 125 -14.16 3.25 -2.57
N ARG A 126 -15.09 4.18 -2.88
CA ARG A 126 -15.85 4.19 -4.14
C ARG A 126 -14.95 4.50 -5.34
N ALA A 127 -14.07 5.49 -5.22
CA ALA A 127 -13.10 5.82 -6.26
C ALA A 127 -12.19 4.60 -6.56
N CYS A 128 -11.63 3.96 -5.53
CA CYS A 128 -10.81 2.76 -5.72
C CYS A 128 -11.60 1.58 -6.29
N GLY A 129 -12.88 1.45 -5.93
CA GLY A 129 -13.78 0.47 -6.54
C GLY A 129 -13.93 0.65 -8.06
N ALA A 130 -14.00 1.90 -8.53
CA ALA A 130 -14.05 2.21 -9.96
C ALA A 130 -12.68 2.04 -10.65
N LEU A 131 -11.60 2.47 -9.99
CA LEU A 131 -10.24 2.38 -10.52
C LEU A 131 -9.71 0.95 -10.62
N PHE A 132 -10.23 0.02 -9.80
CA PHE A 132 -9.74 -1.36 -9.73
C PHE A 132 -9.67 -2.06 -11.09
N LEU A 133 -10.75 -2.01 -11.88
CA LEU A 133 -10.78 -2.68 -13.19
C LEU A 133 -9.83 -2.02 -14.19
N LEU A 134 -9.77 -0.69 -14.17
CA LEU A 134 -8.86 0.08 -15.03
C LEU A 134 -7.40 -0.27 -14.70
N LEU A 135 -7.05 -0.24 -13.42
CA LEU A 135 -5.69 -0.54 -12.94
C LEU A 135 -5.31 -2.00 -13.21
N ALA A 136 -6.21 -2.94 -12.95
CA ALA A 136 -5.99 -4.35 -13.25
C ALA A 136 -5.81 -4.58 -14.76
N GLY A 137 -6.63 -3.92 -15.59
CA GLY A 137 -6.51 -3.95 -17.05
C GLY A 137 -5.17 -3.39 -17.54
N LEU A 138 -4.73 -2.25 -17.00
CA LEU A 138 -3.44 -1.65 -17.34
C LEU A 138 -2.28 -2.57 -16.99
N TYR A 139 -2.22 -3.11 -15.77
CA TYR A 139 -1.17 -4.06 -15.41
C TYR A 139 -1.21 -5.34 -16.25
N ALA A 140 -2.40 -5.85 -16.59
CA ALA A 140 -2.54 -7.00 -17.48
C ALA A 140 -1.96 -6.70 -18.86
N VAL A 141 -2.28 -5.55 -19.46
CA VAL A 141 -1.72 -5.12 -20.76
C VAL A 141 -0.20 -5.00 -20.68
N ILE A 142 0.33 -4.33 -19.64
CA ILE A 142 1.77 -4.15 -19.46
C ILE A 142 2.47 -5.52 -19.33
N VAL A 143 1.98 -6.41 -18.46
CA VAL A 143 2.55 -7.74 -18.26
C VAL A 143 2.50 -8.57 -19.54
N LEU A 144 1.36 -8.59 -20.26
CA LEU A 144 1.22 -9.32 -21.52
C LEU A 144 2.15 -8.78 -22.60
N ALA A 145 2.35 -7.46 -22.67
CA ALA A 145 3.31 -6.84 -23.58
C ALA A 145 4.76 -7.22 -23.20
N SER A 146 5.10 -7.22 -21.91
CA SER A 146 6.43 -7.58 -21.41
C SER A 146 6.80 -9.05 -21.66
N LEU A 147 5.84 -9.97 -21.58
CA LEU A 147 6.09 -11.41 -21.76
C LEU A 147 6.67 -11.75 -23.14
N LYS A 148 6.39 -10.94 -24.17
CA LYS A 148 6.97 -11.15 -25.52
C LYS A 148 8.49 -10.99 -25.53
N ASN A 149 9.02 -10.16 -24.64
CA ASN A 149 10.44 -9.79 -24.59
C ASN A 149 11.17 -10.45 -23.40
N ALA A 150 10.51 -11.35 -22.67
CA ALA A 150 11.07 -11.94 -21.46
C ALA A 150 11.93 -13.18 -21.75
N GLU A 151 13.17 -13.18 -21.28
CA GLU A 151 14.02 -14.38 -21.31
C GLU A 151 13.66 -15.32 -20.14
N VAL A 152 13.13 -16.50 -20.45
CA VAL A 152 12.74 -17.52 -19.45
C VAL A 152 13.92 -17.92 -18.55
N ARG A 153 15.15 -17.93 -19.08
CA ARG A 153 16.37 -18.24 -18.32
C ARG A 153 16.60 -17.24 -17.17
N TRP A 154 16.22 -15.98 -17.36
CA TRP A 154 16.36 -14.93 -16.34
C TRP A 154 15.20 -14.92 -15.33
N MET A 155 14.13 -15.68 -15.60
CA MET A 155 13.03 -15.91 -14.67
C MET A 155 13.31 -17.03 -13.65
N ALA A 156 14.49 -17.67 -13.69
CA ALA A 156 14.89 -18.62 -12.65
C ALA A 156 14.92 -17.94 -11.26
N PRO A 157 14.61 -18.64 -10.16
CA PRO A 157 14.65 -18.05 -8.82
C PRO A 157 16.08 -17.61 -8.48
N TRP A 158 16.23 -16.36 -8.05
CA TRP A 158 17.51 -15.75 -7.69
C TRP A 158 17.36 -14.84 -6.45
N GLY A 159 18.48 -14.35 -5.92
CA GLY A 159 18.50 -13.50 -4.72
C GLY A 159 18.65 -14.30 -3.43
N GLY A 160 18.41 -13.66 -2.29
CA GLY A 160 18.58 -14.29 -0.97
C GLY A 160 17.49 -13.89 0.02
N ALA A 161 17.42 -14.63 1.14
CA ALA A 161 16.39 -14.48 2.16
C ALA A 161 16.23 -13.05 2.70
N ARG A 162 17.30 -12.25 2.68
CA ARG A 162 17.28 -10.84 3.07
C ARG A 162 16.30 -10.00 2.23
N GLN A 163 16.00 -10.38 0.99
CA GLN A 163 15.02 -9.69 0.15
C GLN A 163 13.61 -9.78 0.74
N THR A 164 13.26 -10.88 1.41
CA THR A 164 11.99 -11.04 2.14
C THR A 164 11.80 -9.95 3.19
N VAL A 165 12.89 -9.55 3.86
CA VAL A 165 12.88 -8.50 4.90
C VAL A 165 12.53 -7.13 4.31
N ARG A 166 12.73 -6.91 3.00
CA ARG A 166 12.30 -5.69 2.31
C ARG A 166 10.84 -5.72 1.89
N VAL A 167 10.34 -6.90 1.53
CA VAL A 167 8.97 -7.11 1.06
C VAL A 167 7.96 -6.97 2.21
N ILE A 168 8.26 -7.57 3.37
CA ILE A 168 7.33 -7.64 4.49
C ILE A 168 6.91 -6.23 4.97
N PRO A 169 7.81 -5.29 5.30
CA PRO A 169 7.42 -3.95 5.72
C PRO A 169 6.61 -3.18 4.69
N ALA A 170 6.97 -3.30 3.40
CA ALA A 170 6.28 -2.62 2.32
C ALA A 170 4.84 -3.13 2.16
N MET A 171 4.64 -4.45 2.24
CA MET A 171 3.33 -5.08 2.10
C MET A 171 2.48 -5.00 3.39
N LEU A 172 3.10 -4.88 4.57
CA LEU A 172 2.41 -4.66 5.83
C LEU A 172 1.63 -3.34 5.87
N SER A 173 1.95 -2.37 5.01
CA SER A 173 1.15 -1.14 4.84
C SER A 173 -0.33 -1.44 4.59
N LEU A 174 -0.67 -2.58 3.97
CA LEU A 174 -2.04 -3.01 3.71
C LEU A 174 -2.80 -3.46 4.97
N ALA A 175 -2.10 -3.70 6.08
CA ALA A 175 -2.76 -3.91 7.38
C ALA A 175 -3.57 -2.68 7.80
N SER A 176 -3.26 -1.49 7.27
CA SER A 176 -4.03 -0.25 7.47
C SER A 176 -5.51 -0.36 7.05
N LEU A 177 -5.86 -1.29 6.14
CA LEU A 177 -7.26 -1.60 5.75
C LEU A 177 -8.15 -2.04 6.91
N ARG A 178 -7.55 -2.44 8.04
CA ARG A 178 -8.26 -2.87 9.25
C ARG A 178 -8.59 -1.74 10.21
N TYR A 179 -7.97 -0.58 10.04
CA TYR A 179 -8.30 0.62 10.79
C TYR A 179 -9.37 1.48 10.07
N LEU A 180 -9.90 1.00 8.94
CA LEU A 180 -10.97 1.70 8.24
C LEU A 180 -12.29 1.63 9.03
N PRO A 181 -12.96 2.77 9.26
CA PRO A 181 -14.23 2.81 9.98
C PRO A 181 -15.37 2.22 9.14
N ASP A 182 -16.45 1.79 9.81
CA ASP A 182 -17.75 1.43 9.20
C ASP A 182 -17.71 0.39 8.07
N ARG A 183 -16.82 -0.58 8.20
CA ARG A 183 -16.69 -1.65 7.22
C ARG A 183 -17.62 -2.82 7.52
N GLN A 184 -18.34 -3.28 6.49
CA GLN A 184 -19.22 -4.44 6.53
C GLN A 184 -18.63 -5.63 5.78
N GLY A 185 -18.55 -6.75 6.50
CA GLY A 185 -18.25 -8.06 5.92
C GLY A 185 -16.77 -8.36 5.71
N ARG A 186 -16.49 -9.66 5.58
CA ARG A 186 -15.15 -10.21 5.37
C ARG A 186 -14.70 -9.93 3.93
N THR A 187 -13.42 -9.58 3.76
CA THR A 187 -12.81 -9.56 2.42
C THR A 187 -12.78 -10.97 1.83
N LYS A 188 -13.14 -11.11 0.56
CA LYS A 188 -13.09 -12.40 -0.14
C LYS A 188 -11.67 -12.96 -0.17
N GLY A 189 -11.52 -14.28 -0.04
CA GLY A 189 -10.21 -14.95 -0.02
C GLY A 189 -9.36 -14.71 -1.28
N GLY A 190 -9.99 -14.48 -2.43
CA GLY A 190 -9.28 -14.18 -3.70
C GLY A 190 -8.40 -12.93 -3.64
N TRP A 191 -8.70 -11.98 -2.76
CA TRP A 191 -7.84 -10.81 -2.50
C TRP A 191 -6.47 -11.21 -1.95
N LEU A 192 -6.42 -12.18 -1.02
CA LEU A 192 -5.18 -12.66 -0.44
C LEU A 192 -4.34 -13.42 -1.48
N GLY A 193 -4.99 -14.17 -2.37
CA GLY A 193 -4.31 -14.80 -3.51
C GLY A 193 -3.67 -13.77 -4.44
N ALA A 194 -4.41 -12.71 -4.81
CA ALA A 194 -3.88 -11.60 -5.60
C ALA A 194 -2.70 -10.91 -4.91
N LEU A 195 -2.77 -10.72 -3.58
CA LEU A 195 -1.68 -10.17 -2.76
C LEU A 195 -0.40 -10.98 -2.81
N THR A 196 -0.52 -12.31 -2.90
CA THR A 196 0.65 -13.20 -2.98
C THR A 196 1.25 -13.28 -4.38
N LEU A 197 0.41 -13.42 -5.40
CA LEU A 197 0.88 -13.79 -6.74
C LEU A 197 1.29 -12.60 -7.58
N LEU A 198 0.56 -11.48 -7.53
CA LEU A 198 0.80 -10.35 -8.43
C LEU A 198 2.17 -9.70 -8.23
N PRO A 199 2.63 -9.41 -7.00
CA PRO A 199 3.97 -8.86 -6.81
C PRO A 199 5.07 -9.81 -7.31
N ALA A 200 4.88 -11.13 -7.15
CA ALA A 200 5.83 -12.13 -7.62
C ALA A 200 5.84 -12.22 -9.16
N VAL A 201 4.68 -12.13 -9.81
CA VAL A 201 4.58 -12.06 -11.28
C VAL A 201 5.28 -10.82 -11.81
N LEU A 202 5.04 -9.65 -11.21
CA LEU A 202 5.70 -8.41 -11.61
C LEU A 202 7.23 -8.53 -11.47
N ALA A 203 7.72 -9.09 -10.36
CA ALA A 203 9.14 -9.35 -10.13
C ALA A 203 9.76 -10.36 -11.11
N ALA A 204 9.01 -11.40 -11.50
CA ALA A 204 9.47 -12.38 -12.48
C ALA A 204 9.55 -11.77 -13.88
N VAL A 205 8.56 -10.95 -14.26
CA VAL A 205 8.51 -10.27 -15.54
C VAL A 205 9.63 -9.23 -15.65
N THR A 206 9.87 -8.43 -14.61
CA THR A 206 10.98 -7.46 -14.63
C THR A 206 12.34 -8.13 -14.73
N ALA A 207 12.58 -9.22 -13.97
CA ALA A 207 13.80 -10.00 -14.07
C ALA A 207 13.96 -10.62 -15.47
N GLY A 208 12.87 -11.13 -16.05
CA GLY A 208 12.84 -11.69 -17.39
C GLY A 208 13.17 -10.69 -18.50
N CYS A 209 12.77 -9.43 -18.36
CA CYS A 209 13.01 -8.39 -19.38
C CYS A 209 14.35 -7.66 -19.23
N LEU A 210 14.89 -7.49 -18.01
CA LEU A 210 16.08 -6.67 -17.76
C LEU A 210 17.33 -7.46 -17.32
N SER A 211 17.18 -8.73 -16.97
CA SER A 211 18.15 -9.57 -16.24
C SER A 211 18.26 -9.26 -14.73
N PRO A 212 18.56 -10.26 -13.88
CA PRO A 212 18.65 -10.10 -12.42
C PRO A 212 19.63 -9.01 -11.96
N ARG A 213 20.78 -8.89 -12.63
CA ARG A 213 21.84 -7.93 -12.24
C ARG A 213 21.39 -6.49 -12.47
N LEU A 214 20.75 -6.22 -13.60
CA LEU A 214 20.25 -4.89 -13.94
C LEU A 214 19.05 -4.52 -13.04
N THR A 215 18.16 -5.47 -12.75
CA THR A 215 17.02 -5.21 -11.85
C THR A 215 17.43 -4.79 -10.44
N GLN A 216 18.58 -5.24 -9.94
CA GLN A 216 19.08 -4.84 -8.61
C GLN A 216 19.71 -3.45 -8.58
N GLN A 217 20.17 -2.94 -9.72
CA GLN A 217 20.85 -1.66 -9.84
C GLN A 217 19.90 -0.50 -10.11
N LEU A 218 18.72 -0.80 -10.63
CA LEU A 218 17.72 0.19 -11.00
C LEU A 218 16.82 0.53 -9.81
N GLU A 219 16.59 1.83 -9.63
CA GLU A 219 15.65 2.34 -8.63
C GLU A 219 14.19 1.99 -8.98
N LEU A 220 13.87 1.93 -10.28
CA LEU A 220 12.54 1.58 -10.82
C LEU A 220 12.64 0.58 -11.99
N PRO A 221 12.88 -0.71 -11.69
CA PRO A 221 13.05 -1.74 -12.72
C PRO A 221 11.80 -1.90 -13.59
N PHE A 222 10.60 -1.79 -13.01
CA PHE A 222 9.36 -1.94 -13.77
C PHE A 222 9.12 -0.78 -14.75
N TYR A 223 9.48 0.45 -14.36
CA TYR A 223 9.34 1.61 -15.24
C TYR A 223 10.27 1.49 -16.45
N THR A 224 11.51 1.08 -16.23
CA THR A 224 12.49 0.87 -17.30
C THR A 224 12.13 -0.28 -18.25
N VAL A 225 11.50 -1.35 -17.76
CA VAL A 225 10.88 -2.36 -18.65
C VAL A 225 9.90 -1.70 -19.60
N SER A 226 9.02 -0.83 -19.10
CA SER A 226 7.99 -0.20 -19.94
C SER A 226 8.54 0.76 -21.01
N GLN A 227 9.74 1.29 -20.81
CA GLN A 227 10.41 2.15 -21.80
C GLN A 227 10.88 1.37 -23.02
N SER A 228 11.15 0.06 -22.88
CA SER A 228 11.66 -0.79 -23.96
C SER A 228 10.57 -1.61 -24.67
N LEU A 229 9.30 -1.42 -24.32
CA LEU A 229 8.18 -2.16 -24.93
C LEU A 229 7.62 -1.42 -26.14
N SER A 230 7.46 -2.14 -27.25
CA SER A 230 6.65 -1.71 -28.40
C SER A 230 5.33 -2.48 -28.40
N VAL A 231 4.22 -1.77 -28.59
CA VAL A 231 2.90 -2.36 -28.82
C VAL A 231 2.62 -2.31 -30.31
N LEU A 232 2.45 -3.49 -30.93
CA LEU A 232 2.07 -3.65 -32.33
C LEU A 232 3.10 -3.13 -33.36
N ASP A 233 4.41 -3.30 -33.08
CA ASP A 233 5.52 -2.88 -33.98
C ASP A 233 5.61 -1.37 -34.26
N VAL A 234 4.75 -0.58 -33.62
CA VAL A 234 4.83 0.88 -33.58
C VAL A 234 5.50 1.27 -32.26
N MET A 235 6.42 2.23 -32.32
CA MET A 235 7.16 2.72 -31.15
C MET A 235 6.28 3.65 -30.31
N GLU A 236 5.17 3.12 -29.78
CA GLU A 236 4.37 3.82 -28.78
C GLU A 236 5.00 3.62 -27.39
N ARG A 237 5.35 4.75 -26.75
CA ARG A 237 5.88 4.74 -25.39
C ARG A 237 4.78 4.34 -24.42
N LEU A 238 4.95 3.22 -23.71
CA LEU A 238 4.05 2.80 -22.62
C LEU A 238 4.26 3.57 -21.30
N GLU A 239 5.24 4.48 -21.26
CA GLU A 239 5.53 5.37 -20.12
C GLU A 239 4.25 6.04 -19.56
N PRO A 240 3.36 6.63 -20.38
CA PRO A 240 2.16 7.28 -19.86
C PRO A 240 1.18 6.31 -19.19
N LEU A 241 1.12 5.06 -19.65
CA LEU A 241 0.27 4.04 -19.03
C LEU A 241 0.82 3.60 -17.67
N VAL A 242 2.14 3.46 -17.55
CA VAL A 242 2.78 3.15 -16.27
C VAL A 242 2.67 4.32 -15.30
N SER A 243 2.87 5.56 -15.76
CA SER A 243 2.64 6.76 -14.95
C SER A 243 1.20 6.87 -14.47
N ALA A 244 0.22 6.59 -15.34
CA ALA A 244 -1.20 6.58 -14.97
C ALA A 244 -1.50 5.48 -13.95
N ALA A 245 -0.98 4.26 -14.15
CA ALA A 245 -1.13 3.15 -13.22
C ALA A 245 -0.53 3.47 -11.84
N LEU A 246 0.69 4.01 -11.82
CA LEU A 246 1.37 4.44 -10.60
C LEU A 246 0.59 5.56 -9.91
N LEU A 247 0.13 6.59 -10.62
CA LEU A 247 -0.65 7.68 -10.03
C LEU A 247 -1.94 7.16 -9.36
N MET A 248 -2.67 6.26 -10.03
CA MET A 248 -3.85 5.60 -9.46
C MET A 248 -3.50 4.77 -8.22
N GLY A 249 -2.39 4.03 -8.26
CA GLY A 249 -1.87 3.27 -7.13
C GLY A 249 -1.48 4.17 -5.94
N PHE A 250 -0.72 5.24 -6.21
CA PHE A 250 -0.30 6.22 -5.20
C PHE A 250 -1.49 6.90 -4.57
N PHE A 251 -2.47 7.34 -5.36
CA PHE A 251 -3.73 7.84 -4.84
C PHE A 251 -4.42 6.84 -3.90
N ALA A 252 -4.51 5.57 -4.30
CA ALA A 252 -5.16 4.53 -3.51
C ALA A 252 -4.42 4.24 -2.19
N LEU A 253 -3.08 4.14 -2.24
CA LEU A 253 -2.26 3.91 -1.06
C LEU A 253 -2.27 5.12 -0.12
N GLU A 254 -2.08 6.32 -0.67
CA GLU A 254 -2.10 7.56 0.11
C GLU A 254 -3.44 7.77 0.79
N SER A 255 -4.55 7.63 0.04
CA SER A 255 -5.90 7.77 0.61
C SER A 255 -6.18 6.73 1.69
N LEU A 256 -5.64 5.51 1.57
CA LEU A 256 -5.76 4.46 2.58
C LEU A 256 -5.01 4.82 3.86
N LEU A 257 -3.75 5.24 3.72
CA LEU A 257 -2.91 5.66 4.84
C LEU A 257 -3.53 6.87 5.55
N PHE A 258 -4.03 7.85 4.81
CA PHE A 258 -4.78 8.99 5.35
C PHE A 258 -6.05 8.58 6.09
N ALA A 259 -6.87 7.71 5.49
CA ALA A 259 -8.11 7.23 6.10
C ALA A 259 -7.83 6.52 7.42
N SER A 260 -6.83 5.62 7.41
CA SER A 260 -6.42 4.87 8.60
C SER A 260 -5.80 5.76 9.68
N ALA A 261 -4.98 6.74 9.29
CA ALA A 261 -4.38 7.70 10.21
C ALA A 261 -5.47 8.56 10.88
N ARG A 262 -6.39 9.11 10.07
CA ARG A 262 -7.50 9.92 10.56
C ARG A 262 -8.37 9.14 11.53
N ALA A 263 -8.75 7.91 11.19
CA ALA A 263 -9.60 7.09 12.04
C ALA A 263 -8.95 6.77 13.40
N GLN A 264 -7.64 6.51 13.42
CA GLN A 264 -6.88 6.32 14.65
C GLN A 264 -6.75 7.61 15.47
N LEU A 265 -6.36 8.72 14.83
CA LEU A 265 -6.15 10.00 15.51
C LEU A 265 -7.44 10.65 15.98
N GLU A 266 -8.58 10.40 15.33
CA GLU A 266 -9.89 10.85 15.81
C GLU A 266 -10.25 10.26 17.19
N ARG A 267 -9.82 9.02 17.47
CA ARG A 267 -10.01 8.40 18.79
C ARG A 267 -9.15 9.03 19.89
N VAL A 268 -8.09 9.74 19.49
CA VAL A 268 -7.15 10.42 20.39
C VAL A 268 -7.58 11.88 20.60
N VAL A 269 -7.80 12.62 19.51
CA VAL A 269 -8.17 14.05 19.51
C VAL A 269 -9.40 14.28 18.62
N PRO A 270 -10.60 13.97 19.12
CA PRO A 270 -11.83 14.05 18.30
C PRO A 270 -12.18 15.48 17.88
N GLU A 271 -11.87 16.47 18.72
CA GLU A 271 -12.18 17.89 18.47
C GLU A 271 -11.56 18.42 17.18
N ILE A 272 -10.37 17.94 16.83
CA ILE A 272 -9.64 18.37 15.63
C ILE A 272 -10.07 17.50 14.44
N PHE A 273 -10.02 16.18 14.58
CA PHE A 273 -10.10 15.26 13.43
C PHE A 273 -11.52 14.90 12.97
N ARG A 274 -12.57 15.18 13.78
CA ARG A 274 -13.97 15.10 13.31
C ARG A 274 -14.34 16.21 12.35
N THR A 275 -13.68 17.36 12.45
CA THR A 275 -13.97 18.51 11.59
C THR A 275 -13.47 18.29 10.16
N PRO A 276 -14.05 18.97 9.16
CA PRO A 276 -13.49 18.97 7.80
C PRO A 276 -12.06 19.55 7.74
N TRP A 277 -11.71 20.44 8.67
CA TRP A 277 -10.36 20.97 8.84
C TRP A 277 -9.35 19.92 9.27
N GLY A 278 -9.78 18.87 9.97
CA GLY A 278 -8.94 17.75 10.37
C GLY A 278 -8.22 17.09 9.19
N SER A 279 -8.88 16.94 8.03
CA SER A 279 -8.23 16.36 6.84
C SER A 279 -7.16 17.28 6.26
N TRP A 280 -7.38 18.59 6.30
CA TRP A 280 -6.39 19.57 5.85
C TRP A 280 -5.19 19.66 6.80
N ALA A 281 -5.42 19.58 8.11
CA ALA A 281 -4.35 19.54 9.09
C ALA A 281 -3.46 18.30 8.90
N LEU A 282 -4.07 17.13 8.66
CA LEU A 282 -3.32 15.91 8.30
C LEU A 282 -2.56 16.08 6.98
N GLY A 283 -3.16 16.77 5.99
CA GLY A 283 -2.53 17.12 4.72
C GLY A 283 -1.26 17.95 4.90
N ALA A 284 -1.37 19.05 5.64
CA ALA A 284 -0.25 19.94 5.94
C ALA A 284 0.84 19.22 6.75
N LEU A 285 0.44 18.39 7.72
CA LEU A 285 1.37 17.59 8.51
C LEU A 285 2.11 16.59 7.62
N THR A 286 1.41 15.84 6.77
CA THR A 286 2.02 14.87 5.84
C THR A 286 2.98 15.55 4.87
N PHE A 287 2.59 16.73 4.34
CA PHE A 287 3.45 17.53 3.48
C PHE A 287 4.72 18.03 4.20
N GLY A 288 4.60 18.43 5.47
CA GLY A 288 5.77 18.80 6.28
C GLY A 288 6.68 17.60 6.60
N LEU A 289 6.10 16.46 6.96
CA LEU A 289 6.84 15.22 7.24
C LEU A 289 7.60 14.70 6.02
N HIS A 290 7.06 14.88 4.82
CA HIS A 290 7.67 14.43 3.57
C HIS A 290 9.13 14.90 3.42
N PHE A 291 9.45 16.14 3.80
CA PHE A 291 10.83 16.68 3.78
C PHE A 291 11.79 15.99 4.76
N VAL A 292 11.28 15.34 5.81
CA VAL A 292 12.10 14.69 6.84
C VAL A 292 12.22 13.18 6.58
N THR A 293 11.32 12.60 5.78
CA THR A 293 11.25 11.15 5.57
C THR A 293 12.53 10.53 4.98
N GLY A 294 13.29 11.28 4.18
CA GLY A 294 14.56 10.84 3.62
C GLY A 294 15.66 10.58 4.66
N SER A 295 15.52 11.08 5.89
CA SER A 295 16.47 10.85 6.98
C SER A 295 16.30 9.50 7.70
N ILE A 296 15.21 8.78 7.42
CA ILE A 296 14.85 7.57 8.16
C ILE A 296 15.50 6.35 7.50
N GLY A 297 16.39 5.69 8.24
CA GLY A 297 17.06 4.47 7.77
C GLY A 297 16.09 3.30 7.51
N GLU A 298 16.42 2.46 6.53
CA GLU A 298 15.62 1.28 6.11
C GLU A 298 15.26 0.36 7.30
N ASN A 299 16.20 0.15 8.22
CA ASN A 299 15.99 -0.71 9.39
C ASN A 299 15.01 -0.10 10.41
N ALA A 300 15.08 1.21 10.64
CA ALA A 300 14.16 1.92 11.53
C ALA A 300 12.73 1.90 10.96
N TRP A 301 12.62 2.07 9.64
CA TRP A 301 11.37 1.94 8.91
C TRP A 301 10.76 0.53 9.04
N ALA A 302 11.56 -0.50 8.77
CA ALA A 302 11.12 -1.89 8.87
C ALA A 302 10.65 -2.26 10.28
N LEU A 303 11.36 -1.77 11.31
CA LEU A 303 10.98 -1.97 12.71
C LEU A 303 9.66 -1.25 13.04
N GLY A 304 9.51 0.01 12.61
CA GLY A 304 8.26 0.76 12.77
C GLY A 304 7.06 0.05 12.11
N ALA A 305 7.23 -0.42 10.87
CA ALA A 305 6.19 -1.15 10.15
C ALA A 305 5.84 -2.48 10.84
N ALA A 306 6.84 -3.24 11.27
CA ALA A 306 6.63 -4.49 11.98
C ALA A 306 5.87 -4.28 13.30
N VAL A 307 6.18 -3.23 14.05
CA VAL A 307 5.49 -2.91 15.31
C VAL A 307 4.08 -2.40 15.06
N CYS A 308 3.93 -1.31 14.28
CA CYS A 308 2.66 -0.59 14.11
C CYS A 308 1.62 -1.37 13.31
N TRP A 309 2.05 -2.13 12.30
CA TRP A 309 1.17 -2.85 11.39
C TRP A 309 1.18 -4.37 11.58
N GLY A 310 2.13 -4.92 12.36
CA GLY A 310 2.27 -6.35 12.62
C GLY A 310 1.98 -6.74 14.08
N ILE A 311 2.95 -6.48 14.96
CA ILE A 311 2.96 -6.96 16.35
C ILE A 311 1.81 -6.36 17.16
N LEU A 312 1.65 -5.03 17.13
CA LEU A 312 0.69 -4.33 17.98
C LEU A 312 -0.78 -4.68 17.63
N PRO A 313 -1.18 -4.77 16.34
CA PRO A 313 -2.48 -5.32 15.97
C PRO A 313 -2.70 -6.77 16.43
N LEU A 314 -1.71 -7.65 16.30
CA LEU A 314 -1.83 -9.04 16.75
C LEU A 314 -1.99 -9.15 18.26
N LEU A 315 -1.17 -8.42 19.02
CA LEU A 315 -1.25 -8.39 20.48
C LEU A 315 -2.62 -7.88 20.93
N THR A 316 -3.13 -6.82 20.29
CA THR A 316 -4.48 -6.31 20.54
C THR A 316 -5.52 -7.42 20.43
N GLN A 317 -5.51 -8.15 19.32
CA GLN A 317 -6.49 -9.20 19.06
C GLN A 317 -6.33 -10.39 19.99
N LEU A 318 -5.09 -10.78 20.29
CA LEU A 318 -4.79 -11.89 21.18
C LEU A 318 -5.23 -11.59 22.62
N ILE A 319 -5.00 -10.38 23.11
CA ILE A 319 -5.47 -9.94 24.43
C ILE A 319 -7.00 -10.01 24.51
N VAL A 320 -7.71 -9.51 23.49
CA VAL A 320 -9.18 -9.56 23.48
C VAL A 320 -9.69 -11.00 23.35
N ALA A 321 -9.02 -11.86 22.57
CA ALA A 321 -9.43 -13.25 22.41
C ALA A 321 -9.22 -14.11 23.68
N ILE A 322 -8.32 -13.70 24.58
CA ILE A 322 -8.04 -14.39 25.85
C ILE A 322 -8.98 -13.91 26.97
N LYS A 323 -9.41 -12.63 26.92
CA LYS A 323 -10.36 -12.06 27.88
C LYS A 323 -11.76 -12.65 27.70
#